data_AF-A0AAV2NQQ3-F1
#
_entry.id   AF-A0AAV2NQQ3-F1
#
_cell.length_a   1.000
_cell.length_b   1.000
_cell.length_c   1.000
_cell.angle_alpha   90.00
_cell.angle_beta   90.00
_cell.angle_gamma   90.00
#
_symmetry.space_group_name_H-M   'P 1'
#
loop_
_entity.id
_entity.type
_entity.pdbx_description
1 polymer ?
#
loop_
_entity_poly.entity_id
_entity_poly.type
_entity_poly.pdbx_seq_one_letter_code
_entity_poly.pdbx_strand_id
1 'polypeptide(L)'
;MSDYRLPFLVGCLNWLILCNGSIIIDENTTEIDVAPKILSRPKRYLIFPQGSNFQLVYCLTIGAYGRDGDLVLGLTAALAWELPNKVDSKISNLLHRRSRSVVYPKMEAFLQSTGLDGRSCVMRALCEAGQRDFSQVGTGSFVQELLHAIFTLPMDGGRFERSEDQAYDHAYETKGNCETLYPACRYSIYDMDF
;
A
#
# COMPACT_ATOMS: atom_id res chain seq x y z
N MET A 1 47.66 -80.83 -20.86
CA MET A 1 48.13 -79.52 -20.34
C MET A 1 47.76 -78.48 -21.40
N SER A 2 46.47 -78.18 -21.57
CA SER A 2 45.58 -77.33 -20.75
C SER A 2 45.68 -75.84 -21.15
N ASP A 3 44.64 -75.41 -21.87
CA ASP A 3 43.82 -74.22 -21.66
C ASP A 3 44.48 -72.85 -21.48
N TYR A 4 44.67 -72.11 -22.58
CA TYR A 4 44.87 -70.65 -22.56
C TYR A 4 44.24 -69.96 -23.77
N ARG A 5 42.91 -70.09 -23.97
CA ARG A 5 42.15 -69.27 -24.93
C ARG A 5 40.82 -68.70 -24.40
N LEU A 6 40.58 -68.74 -23.09
CA LEU A 6 39.40 -68.16 -22.45
C LEU A 6 39.58 -66.86 -21.61
N PRO A 7 40.77 -66.34 -21.25
CA PRO A 7 40.83 -65.16 -20.36
C PRO A 7 40.72 -63.81 -21.07
N PHE A 8 40.92 -63.73 -22.38
CA PHE A 8 40.89 -62.45 -23.11
C PHE A 8 39.49 -61.95 -23.46
N LEU A 9 38.51 -62.86 -23.66
CA LEU A 9 37.13 -62.50 -24.01
C LEU A 9 36.27 -62.13 -22.78
N VAL A 10 36.58 -62.68 -21.60
CA VAL A 10 35.85 -62.40 -20.36
C VAL A 10 36.19 -61.01 -19.79
N GLY A 11 37.40 -60.49 -20.05
CA GLY A 11 37.79 -59.13 -19.66
C GLY A 11 37.07 -58.01 -20.43
N CYS A 12 36.82 -58.20 -21.73
CA CYS A 12 36.16 -57.19 -22.57
C CYS A 12 34.64 -57.07 -22.30
N LEU A 13 33.96 -58.18 -21.99
CA LEU A 13 32.54 -58.18 -21.67
C LEU A 13 32.22 -57.50 -20.32
N ASN A 14 33.13 -57.60 -19.34
CA ASN A 14 32.92 -56.97 -18.02
C ASN A 14 33.22 -55.45 -18.02
N TRP A 15 34.00 -54.94 -18.98
CA TRP A 15 34.26 -53.50 -19.11
C TRP A 15 33.12 -52.77 -19.84
N LEU A 16 32.44 -53.44 -20.78
CA LEU A 16 31.29 -52.88 -21.50
C LEU A 16 30.02 -52.78 -20.63
N ILE A 17 29.93 -53.59 -19.57
CA ILE A 17 28.77 -53.59 -18.65
C ILE A 17 28.89 -52.49 -17.57
N LEU A 18 30.10 -52.03 -17.24
CA LEU A 18 30.31 -50.97 -16.23
C LEU A 18 30.20 -49.52 -16.77
N CYS A 19 30.18 -49.32 -18.09
CA CYS A 19 30.09 -47.96 -18.68
C CYS A 19 28.65 -47.49 -18.98
N ASN A 20 27.63 -48.34 -18.84
CA ASN A 20 26.22 -48.00 -19.13
C ASN A 20 25.36 -47.84 -17.86
N GLY A 21 25.96 -47.35 -16.77
CA GLY A 21 25.34 -47.27 -15.44
C GLY A 21 25.29 -45.86 -14.84
N SER A 22 25.20 -44.80 -15.66
CA SER A 22 24.94 -43.44 -15.16
C SER A 22 23.73 -42.88 -15.89
N ILE A 23 22.59 -42.94 -15.20
CA ILE A 23 21.38 -42.18 -15.55
C ILE A 23 21.77 -40.70 -15.45
N ILE A 24 21.87 -40.04 -16.59
CA ILE A 24 21.88 -38.58 -16.66
C ILE A 24 20.44 -38.14 -16.36
N ILE A 25 20.20 -37.68 -15.13
CA ILE A 25 19.11 -36.74 -14.88
C ILE A 25 19.62 -35.42 -15.42
N ASP A 26 19.02 -34.98 -16.53
CA ASP A 26 19.20 -33.64 -17.08
C ASP A 26 18.46 -32.66 -16.16
N GLU A 27 19.10 -32.30 -15.05
CA GLU A 27 18.71 -31.12 -14.28
C GLU A 27 19.41 -29.93 -14.92
N ASN A 28 18.79 -29.41 -15.97
CA ASN A 28 19.12 -28.12 -16.56
C ASN A 28 18.74 -27.00 -15.57
N THR A 29 19.45 -26.91 -14.45
CA THR A 29 19.49 -25.70 -13.63
C THR A 29 20.57 -24.80 -14.21
N THR A 30 20.20 -24.03 -15.23
CA THR A 30 20.81 -22.72 -15.40
C THR A 30 20.49 -21.93 -14.14
N GLU A 31 21.38 -21.97 -13.15
CA GLU A 31 21.52 -20.88 -12.19
C GLU A 31 21.92 -19.65 -13.00
N ILE A 32 20.90 -19.01 -13.58
CA ILE A 32 21.00 -17.60 -13.91
C ILE A 32 21.07 -16.94 -12.53
N ASP A 33 22.27 -16.51 -12.16
CA ASP A 33 22.48 -15.48 -11.14
C ASP A 33 21.77 -14.20 -11.61
N VAL A 34 20.44 -14.20 -11.52
CA VAL A 34 19.63 -13.00 -11.60
C VAL A 34 19.76 -12.37 -10.23
N ALA A 35 20.91 -11.72 -9.97
CA ALA A 35 20.94 -10.61 -9.05
C ALA A 35 19.71 -9.75 -9.41
N PRO A 36 18.73 -9.58 -8.50
CA PRO A 36 17.48 -8.93 -8.84
C PRO A 36 17.84 -7.53 -9.33
N LYS A 37 17.64 -7.28 -10.63
CA LYS A 37 17.91 -5.99 -11.24
C LYS A 37 16.96 -5.01 -10.58
N ILE A 38 17.47 -4.24 -9.62
CA ILE A 38 16.71 -3.19 -8.94
C ILE A 38 16.29 -2.19 -10.01
N LEU A 39 15.01 -2.27 -10.41
CA LEU A 39 14.42 -1.32 -11.34
C LEU A 39 14.20 -0.01 -10.58
N SER A 40 15.20 0.86 -10.61
CA SER A 40 15.06 2.22 -10.10
C SER A 40 14.21 3.04 -11.09
N ARG A 41 12.90 3.10 -10.87
CA ARG A 41 12.02 4.01 -11.63
C ARG A 41 12.06 5.39 -10.98
N PRO A 42 12.39 6.47 -11.72
CA PRO A 42 12.29 7.83 -11.18
C PRO A 42 10.84 8.16 -10.83
N LYS A 43 10.63 8.77 -9.67
CA LYS A 43 9.32 9.21 -9.19
C LYS A 43 8.74 10.23 -10.17
N ARG A 44 7.55 9.95 -10.70
CA ARG A 44 6.83 10.86 -11.59
C ARG A 44 5.87 11.71 -10.76
N TYR A 45 5.79 12.99 -11.09
CA TYR A 45 4.89 13.93 -10.43
C TYR A 45 3.83 14.39 -11.43
N LEU A 46 2.59 14.51 -10.96
CA LEU A 46 1.53 15.15 -11.71
C LEU A 46 1.67 16.66 -11.54
N ILE A 47 2.01 17.36 -12.61
CA ILE A 47 2.14 18.83 -12.61
C ILE A 47 0.94 19.37 -13.37
N PHE A 48 0.22 20.30 -12.73
CA PHE A 48 -0.94 20.94 -13.34
C PHE A 48 -0.52 22.20 -14.10
N PRO A 49 -1.17 22.51 -15.24
CA PRO A 49 -0.92 23.75 -15.96
C PRO A 49 -1.30 24.97 -15.11
N GLN A 50 -0.64 26.10 -15.34
CA GLN A 50 -0.91 27.34 -14.62
C GLN A 50 -2.37 27.77 -14.83
N GLY A 51 -3.07 28.06 -13.73
CA GLY A 51 -4.50 28.43 -13.75
C GLY A 51 -5.47 27.26 -13.58
N SER A 52 -4.98 26.03 -13.37
CA SER A 52 -5.84 24.89 -13.01
C SER A 52 -6.30 24.99 -11.54
N ASN A 53 -7.58 24.66 -11.28
CA ASN A 53 -8.17 24.66 -9.96
C ASN A 53 -8.81 23.31 -9.61
N PHE A 54 -8.86 22.99 -8.32
CA PHE A 54 -9.65 21.91 -7.77
C PHE A 54 -10.85 22.52 -7.03
N GLN A 55 -12.06 22.15 -7.44
CA GLN A 55 -13.30 22.70 -6.89
C GLN A 55 -14.17 21.60 -6.28
N LEU A 56 -14.53 21.77 -5.00
CA LEU A 56 -15.51 20.95 -4.30
C LEU A 56 -16.75 21.79 -4.03
N VAL A 57 -17.91 21.32 -4.51
CA VAL A 57 -19.20 21.98 -4.30
C VAL A 57 -20.11 21.05 -3.52
N TYR A 58 -20.44 21.45 -2.29
CA TYR A 58 -21.39 20.76 -1.44
C TYR A 58 -22.75 21.43 -1.56
N CYS A 59 -23.77 20.66 -1.93
CA CYS A 59 -25.15 21.12 -2.04
C CYS A 59 -26.01 20.35 -1.03
N LEU A 60 -26.66 21.07 -0.12
CA LEU A 60 -27.61 20.52 0.83
C LEU A 60 -28.98 21.15 0.57
N THR A 61 -30.01 20.32 0.36
CA THR A 61 -31.39 20.77 0.23
C THR A 61 -32.19 20.30 1.43
N ILE A 62 -32.77 21.26 2.17
CA ILE A 62 -33.65 20.98 3.29
C ILE A 62 -35.07 21.32 2.85
N GLY A 63 -35.94 20.31 2.79
CA GLY A 63 -37.37 20.50 2.60
C GLY A 63 -38.04 20.77 3.94
N ALA A 64 -38.81 21.86 4.05
CA ALA A 64 -39.70 22.05 5.20
C ALA A 64 -40.84 21.03 5.11
N TYR A 65 -41.15 20.32 6.18
CA TYR A 65 -42.28 19.39 6.24
C TYR A 65 -43.43 20.10 6.98
N GLY A 66 -44.33 20.78 6.26
CA GLY A 66 -45.32 21.65 6.92
C GLY A 66 -46.67 21.77 6.20
N ARG A 67 -46.71 22.09 4.91
CA ARG A 67 -47.96 22.23 4.12
C ARG A 67 -47.71 22.17 2.62
N ASP A 68 -48.73 21.78 1.86
CA ASP A 68 -48.73 21.83 0.39
C ASP A 68 -48.37 23.24 -0.12
N GLY A 69 -47.22 23.34 -0.80
CA GLY A 69 -46.59 24.61 -1.22
C GLY A 69 -45.21 24.88 -0.60
N ASP A 70 -44.48 23.83 -0.23
CA ASP A 70 -43.29 23.87 0.62
C ASP A 70 -42.13 24.75 0.12
N LEU A 71 -41.56 25.47 1.09
CA LEU A 71 -40.30 26.20 0.99
C LEU A 71 -39.12 25.20 0.98
N VAL A 72 -38.33 25.22 -0.09
CA VAL A 72 -37.08 24.44 -0.20
C VAL A 72 -35.89 25.37 0.06
N LEU A 73 -35.16 25.14 1.14
CA LEU A 73 -33.91 25.84 1.42
C LEU A 73 -32.74 25.06 0.80
N GLY A 74 -32.06 25.67 -0.16
CA GLY A 74 -30.80 25.16 -0.70
C GLY A 74 -29.60 25.88 -0.05
N LEU A 75 -28.69 25.12 0.55
CA LEU A 75 -27.39 25.59 1.02
C LEU A 75 -26.31 25.07 0.07
N THR A 76 -25.49 25.97 -0.47
CA THR A 76 -24.36 25.62 -1.33
C THR A 76 -23.06 26.15 -0.74
N ALA A 77 -22.07 25.27 -0.60
CA ALA A 77 -20.72 25.63 -0.17
C ALA A 77 -19.74 25.21 -1.26
N ALA A 78 -19.09 26.20 -1.89
CA ALA A 78 -18.08 25.97 -2.92
C ALA A 78 -16.69 26.30 -2.37
N LEU A 79 -15.80 25.32 -2.41
CA LEU A 79 -14.40 25.43 -2.03
C LEU A 79 -13.55 25.28 -3.28
N ALA A 80 -12.63 26.22 -3.50
CA ALA A 80 -11.72 26.20 -4.64
C ALA A 80 -10.27 26.34 -4.15
N TRP A 81 -9.41 25.44 -4.60
CA TRP A 81 -7.97 25.47 -4.34
C TRP A 81 -7.20 25.56 -5.65
N GLU A 82 -6.11 26.33 -5.64
CA GLU A 82 -5.16 26.37 -6.75
C GLU A 82 -4.29 25.12 -6.73
N LEU A 83 -4.11 24.51 -7.90
CA LEU A 83 -3.30 23.30 -8.02
C LEU A 83 -1.81 23.65 -8.21
N PRO A 84 -0.89 22.87 -7.61
CA PRO A 84 0.54 23.15 -7.67
C PRO A 84 1.08 22.99 -9.10
N ASN A 85 1.73 24.05 -9.61
CA ASN A 85 2.36 24.11 -10.93
C ASN A 85 3.89 23.84 -10.90
N LYS A 86 4.49 23.80 -9.70
CA LYS A 86 5.92 23.57 -9.48
C LYS A 86 6.09 22.60 -8.31
N VAL A 87 6.95 21.60 -8.50
CA VAL A 87 7.24 20.59 -7.47
C VAL A 87 8.69 20.76 -7.05
N ASP A 88 8.92 21.18 -5.81
CA ASP A 88 10.22 21.03 -5.15
C ASP A 88 10.19 19.69 -4.39
N SER A 89 11.12 18.80 -4.73
CA SER A 89 11.21 17.46 -4.14
C SER A 89 11.39 17.49 -2.63
N LYS A 90 12.12 18.48 -2.10
CA LYS A 90 12.37 18.62 -0.67
C LYS A 90 11.13 19.11 0.07
N ILE A 91 10.42 20.07 -0.52
CA ILE A 91 9.15 20.58 0.01
C ILE A 91 8.09 19.47 -0.01
N SER A 92 8.03 18.65 -1.06
CA SER A 92 7.02 17.60 -1.18
C SER A 92 7.08 16.57 -0.04
N ASN A 93 8.29 16.16 0.37
CA ASN A 93 8.49 15.21 1.48
C ASN A 93 8.21 15.87 2.84
N LEU A 94 8.68 17.11 3.05
CA LEU A 94 8.45 17.83 4.30
C LEU A 94 6.97 18.20 4.51
N LEU A 95 6.28 18.61 3.44
CA LEU A 95 4.84 18.90 3.49
C LEU A 95 4.04 17.64 3.81
N HIS A 96 4.49 16.46 3.37
CA HIS A 96 3.76 15.21 3.61
C HIS A 96 3.64 14.90 5.11
N ARG A 97 4.72 15.00 5.89
CA ARG A 97 4.68 14.74 7.34
C ARG A 97 4.03 15.88 8.11
N ARG A 98 4.35 17.15 7.81
CA ARG A 98 3.75 18.30 8.52
C ARG A 98 2.25 18.45 8.27
N SER A 99 1.79 18.14 7.07
CA SER A 99 0.34 18.13 6.79
C SER A 99 -0.35 17.03 7.59
N ARG A 100 0.21 15.82 7.59
CA ARG A 100 -0.34 14.66 8.30
C ARG A 100 -0.39 14.84 9.81
N SER A 101 0.61 15.48 10.42
CA SER A 101 0.59 15.80 11.87
C SER A 101 -0.53 16.75 12.26
N VAL A 102 -1.06 17.53 11.32
CA VAL A 102 -2.24 18.39 11.55
C VAL A 102 -3.54 17.68 11.20
N VAL A 103 -3.52 16.80 10.20
CA VAL A 103 -4.71 16.11 9.70
C VAL A 103 -5.14 14.98 10.64
N TYR A 104 -4.24 14.12 11.08
CA TYR A 104 -4.61 12.94 11.89
C TYR A 104 -5.29 13.31 13.21
N PRO A 105 -4.80 14.28 14.02
CA PRO A 105 -5.52 14.69 15.23
C PRO A 105 -6.91 15.27 14.96
N LYS A 106 -7.09 15.95 13.81
CA LYS A 106 -8.41 16.45 13.40
C LYS A 106 -9.33 15.31 12.98
N MET A 107 -8.81 14.29 12.31
CA MET A 107 -9.58 13.08 11.96
C MET A 107 -9.98 12.32 13.22
N GLU A 108 -9.10 12.19 14.21
CA GLU A 108 -9.45 11.62 15.52
C GLU A 108 -10.59 12.39 16.17
N ALA A 109 -10.48 13.73 16.25
CA ALA A 109 -11.53 14.57 16.83
C ALA A 109 -12.86 14.47 16.07
N PHE A 110 -12.80 14.41 14.73
CA PHE A 110 -13.98 14.23 13.90
C PHE A 110 -14.66 12.88 14.14
N LEU A 111 -13.91 11.77 14.12
CA LEU A 111 -14.43 10.43 14.39
C LEU A 111 -14.95 10.31 15.84
N GLN A 112 -14.31 11.00 16.78
CA GLN A 112 -14.80 11.07 18.15
C GLN A 112 -16.17 11.76 18.22
N SER A 113 -16.37 12.83 17.43
CA SER A 113 -17.64 13.55 17.37
C SER A 113 -18.77 12.73 16.75
N THR A 114 -18.46 11.72 15.94
CA THR A 114 -19.45 10.79 15.36
C THR A 114 -19.76 9.60 16.26
N GLY A 115 -19.15 9.52 17.46
CA GLY A 115 -19.39 8.46 18.45
C GLY A 115 -18.48 7.24 18.35
N LEU A 116 -17.43 7.31 17.54
CA LEU A 116 -16.40 6.26 17.46
C LEU A 116 -15.22 6.57 18.40
N ASP A 117 -14.39 5.57 18.69
CA ASP A 117 -13.09 5.83 19.30
C ASP A 117 -12.12 6.34 18.23
N GLY A 118 -12.08 7.66 18.08
CA GLY A 118 -11.40 8.31 16.96
C GLY A 118 -9.91 7.97 16.87
N ARG A 119 -9.25 7.88 18.04
CA ARG A 119 -7.83 7.52 18.13
C ARG A 119 -7.58 6.10 17.65
N SER A 120 -8.33 5.12 18.16
CA SER A 120 -8.17 3.73 17.69
C SER A 120 -8.47 3.57 16.22
N CYS A 121 -9.45 4.30 15.67
CA CYS A 121 -9.77 4.22 14.24
C CYS A 121 -8.66 4.79 13.34
N VAL A 122 -8.06 5.92 13.71
CA VAL A 122 -6.91 6.47 12.96
C VAL A 122 -5.72 5.53 13.05
N MET A 123 -5.44 4.96 14.22
CA MET A 123 -4.34 4.01 14.39
C MET A 123 -4.57 2.70 13.61
N ARG A 124 -5.80 2.19 13.58
CA ARG A 124 -6.20 1.03 12.77
C ARG A 124 -6.01 1.31 11.28
N ALA A 125 -6.47 2.46 10.80
CA ALA A 125 -6.32 2.88 9.41
C ALA A 125 -4.85 2.99 8.98
N LEU A 126 -3.98 3.52 9.84
CA LEU A 126 -2.54 3.59 9.59
C LEU A 126 -1.90 2.21 9.51
N CYS A 127 -2.24 1.32 10.46
CA CYS A 127 -1.78 -0.07 10.45
C CYS A 127 -2.22 -0.80 9.17
N GLU A 128 -3.49 -0.67 8.78
CA GLU A 128 -4.05 -1.27 7.56
C GLU A 128 -3.41 -0.70 6.29
N ALA A 129 -3.08 0.60 6.26
CA ALA A 129 -2.37 1.23 5.14
C ALA A 129 -0.90 0.78 5.05
N GLY A 130 -0.21 0.58 6.18
CA GLY A 130 1.19 0.14 6.24
C GLY A 130 1.41 -1.35 5.94
N GLN A 131 0.33 -2.13 5.93
CA GLN A 131 0.38 -3.57 5.64
C GLN A 131 -0.11 -3.96 4.24
N ARG A 132 -0.74 -3.04 3.50
CA ARG A 132 -1.23 -3.32 2.14
C ARG A 132 -0.07 -3.59 1.20
N ASP A 133 -0.20 -4.66 0.40
CA ASP A 133 0.78 -5.00 -0.63
C ASP A 133 0.67 -4.04 -1.83
N PHE A 134 1.81 -3.64 -2.40
CA PHE A 134 1.86 -2.77 -3.58
C PHE A 134 1.12 -3.35 -4.80
N SER A 135 1.00 -4.69 -4.90
CA SER A 135 0.25 -5.38 -5.95
C SER A 135 -1.26 -5.18 -5.86
N GLN A 136 -1.78 -4.82 -4.68
CA GLN A 136 -3.20 -4.56 -4.44
C GLN A 136 -3.55 -3.07 -4.52
N VAL A 137 -2.59 -2.18 -4.71
CA VAL A 137 -2.86 -0.74 -4.85
C VAL A 137 -3.49 -0.48 -6.23
N GLY A 138 -4.65 0.17 -6.24
CA GLY A 138 -5.43 0.47 -7.44
C GLY A 138 -6.46 -0.59 -7.82
N THR A 139 -6.66 -1.63 -6.99
CA THR A 139 -7.72 -2.64 -7.21
C THR A 139 -9.02 -2.29 -6.50
N GLY A 140 -8.99 -1.34 -5.56
CA GLY A 140 -10.16 -0.91 -4.80
C GLY A 140 -11.03 0.14 -5.52
N SER A 141 -12.11 0.54 -4.84
CA SER A 141 -12.90 1.71 -5.23
C SER A 141 -12.07 2.99 -5.12
N PHE A 142 -12.51 4.06 -5.79
CA PHE A 142 -11.85 5.37 -5.69
C PHE A 142 -11.70 5.82 -4.23
N VAL A 143 -12.72 5.61 -3.40
CA VAL A 143 -12.71 6.02 -1.99
C VAL A 143 -11.70 5.20 -1.18
N GLN A 144 -11.63 3.87 -1.41
CA GLN A 144 -10.66 3.00 -0.76
C GLN A 144 -9.22 3.43 -1.07
N GLU A 145 -8.93 3.71 -2.35
CA GLU A 145 -7.59 4.14 -2.78
C GLU A 145 -7.26 5.57 -2.31
N LEU A 146 -8.25 6.46 -2.26
CA LEU A 146 -8.09 7.79 -1.69
C LEU A 146 -7.72 7.71 -0.20
N LEU A 147 -8.44 6.90 0.58
CA LEU A 147 -8.15 6.72 2.01
C LEU A 147 -6.81 6.05 2.23
N HIS A 148 -6.49 5.02 1.42
CA HIS A 148 -5.17 4.41 1.43
C HIS A 148 -4.06 5.46 1.24
N ALA A 149 -4.22 6.36 0.26
CA ALA A 149 -3.24 7.42 0.01
C ALA A 149 -3.13 8.43 1.16
N ILE A 150 -4.24 8.77 1.83
CA ILE A 150 -4.27 9.68 2.99
C ILE A 150 -3.50 9.08 4.18
N PHE A 151 -3.70 7.79 4.45
CA PHE A 151 -3.08 7.08 5.57
C PHE A 151 -1.71 6.46 5.23
N THR A 152 -1.23 6.58 4.00
CA THR A 152 0.12 6.15 3.62
C THR A 152 1.16 7.16 4.09
N LEU A 153 2.17 6.69 4.84
CA LEU A 153 3.33 7.46 5.26
C LEU A 153 4.50 7.32 4.27
N PRO A 154 5.33 8.37 4.08
CA PRO A 154 6.53 8.26 3.27
C PRO A 154 7.57 7.36 3.94
N MET A 155 8.17 6.46 3.15
CA MET A 155 9.24 5.54 3.56
C MET A 155 10.64 6.22 3.56
N ASP A 156 10.70 7.51 3.91
CA ASP A 156 11.93 8.31 3.87
C ASP A 156 12.81 8.15 5.13
N GLY A 157 12.38 7.31 6.07
CA GLY A 157 13.04 7.16 7.37
C GLY A 157 12.88 8.38 8.29
N GLY A 158 12.12 9.40 7.86
CA GLY A 158 11.76 10.51 8.71
C GLY A 158 10.84 10.07 9.86
N ARG A 159 10.72 10.92 10.88
CA ARG A 159 9.74 10.74 11.97
C ARG A 159 8.95 12.02 12.16
N PHE A 160 7.78 11.91 12.76
CA PHE A 160 7.06 13.12 13.18
C PHE A 160 7.87 13.92 14.21
N GLU A 161 7.87 15.24 14.05
CA GLU A 161 8.62 16.18 14.91
C GLU A 161 8.02 16.25 16.32
N ARG A 162 6.70 16.14 16.43
CA ARG A 162 5.99 16.09 17.72
C ARG A 162 6.04 14.67 18.27
N SER A 163 6.38 14.54 19.56
CA SER A 163 6.45 13.25 20.26
C SER A 163 5.10 12.52 20.29
N GLU A 164 3.99 13.25 20.42
CA GLU A 164 2.63 12.68 20.42
C GLU A 164 2.30 11.96 19.11
N ASP A 165 2.77 12.50 17.98
CA ASP A 165 2.49 12.00 16.64
C ASP A 165 3.36 10.79 16.27
N GLN A 166 4.43 10.51 17.03
CA GLN A 166 5.28 9.33 16.80
C GLN A 166 4.52 8.01 17.01
N ALA A 167 3.41 8.04 17.75
CA ALA A 167 2.51 6.91 17.85
C ALA A 167 1.94 6.49 16.48
N TYR A 168 1.74 7.44 15.55
CA TYR A 168 1.29 7.16 14.20
C TYR A 168 2.34 6.44 13.36
N ASP A 169 3.62 6.83 13.49
CA ASP A 169 4.74 6.14 12.84
C ASP A 169 4.78 4.67 13.31
N HIS A 170 4.69 4.45 14.62
CA HIS A 170 4.66 3.10 15.19
C HIS A 170 3.46 2.28 14.68
N ALA A 171 2.26 2.85 14.68
CA ALA A 171 1.06 2.17 14.20
C ALA A 171 1.19 1.74 12.72
N TYR A 172 1.79 2.58 11.89
CA TYR A 172 2.02 2.30 10.47
C TYR A 172 3.09 1.22 10.24
N GLU A 173 4.16 1.22 11.03
CA GLU A 173 5.25 0.25 10.92
C GLU A 173 4.90 -1.12 11.51
N THR A 174 3.88 -1.19 12.37
CA THR A 174 3.50 -2.41 13.07
C THR A 174 3.06 -3.51 12.10
N LYS A 175 3.66 -4.69 12.25
CA LYS A 175 3.27 -5.91 11.53
C LYS A 175 2.49 -6.82 12.49
N GLY A 176 1.22 -7.05 12.19
CA GLY A 176 0.30 -7.85 13.01
C GLY A 176 -1.16 -7.60 12.62
N ASN A 177 -2.10 -8.34 13.19
CA ASN A 177 -3.51 -8.12 12.86
C ASN A 177 -3.99 -6.77 13.44
N CYS A 178 -4.23 -5.78 12.56
CA CYS A 178 -4.66 -4.44 12.96
C CYS A 178 -6.00 -4.44 13.71
N GLU A 179 -6.88 -5.40 13.45
CA GLU A 179 -8.17 -5.56 14.13
C GLU A 179 -7.99 -5.91 15.61
N THR A 180 -7.02 -6.77 15.93
CA THR A 180 -6.75 -7.17 17.32
C THR A 180 -5.95 -6.14 18.09
N LEU A 181 -5.11 -5.35 17.41
CA LEU A 181 -4.38 -4.23 18.03
C LEU A 181 -5.30 -3.06 18.37
N TYR A 182 -6.32 -2.80 17.55
CA TYR A 182 -7.21 -1.66 17.71
C TYR A 182 -8.69 -2.10 17.77
N PRO A 183 -9.08 -2.89 18.78
CA PRO A 183 -10.41 -3.52 18.85
C PRO A 183 -11.56 -2.52 19.08
N ALA A 184 -11.24 -1.32 19.57
CA ALA A 184 -12.24 -0.27 19.81
C ALA A 184 -12.79 0.30 18.49
N CYS A 185 -12.03 0.23 17.40
CA CYS A 185 -12.53 0.60 16.08
C CYS A 185 -13.01 -0.63 15.33
N ARG A 186 -14.30 -0.68 14.98
CA ARG A 186 -14.89 -1.79 14.21
C ARG A 186 -14.76 -1.64 12.70
N TYR A 187 -14.50 -0.43 12.22
CA TYR A 187 -14.49 -0.13 10.79
C TYR A 187 -13.07 -0.15 10.22
N SER A 188 -12.92 -0.80 9.07
CA SER A 188 -11.72 -0.77 8.21
C SER A 188 -11.89 0.30 7.14
N ILE A 189 -10.79 0.92 6.71
CA ILE A 189 -10.81 1.87 5.60
C ILE A 189 -11.08 1.21 4.23
N TYR A 190 -11.01 -0.12 4.17
CA TYR A 190 -11.27 -0.91 2.97
C TYR A 190 -12.66 -1.53 2.92
N ASP A 191 -13.43 -1.51 4.01
CA ASP A 191 -14.78 -2.10 4.04
C ASP A 191 -15.88 -1.08 3.65
N MET A 192 -15.48 0.07 3.11
CA MET A 192 -16.43 1.11 2.69
C MET A 192 -16.91 0.85 1.26
N ASP A 193 -18.07 0.21 1.17
CA ASP A 193 -18.84 0.07 -0.07
C ASP A 193 -19.68 1.33 -0.31
N PHE A 194 -19.32 2.08 -1.36
CA PHE A 194 -20.10 3.20 -1.89
C PHE A 194 -20.57 2.88 -3.30
#